data_AF-A0A3M6VU16-F1
#
_entry.id   AF-A0A3M6VU16-F1
#
_cell.length_a   1.000
_cell.length_b   1.000
_cell.length_c   1.000
_cell.angle_alpha   90.00
_cell.angle_beta   90.00
_cell.angle_gamma   90.00
#
_symmetry.space_group_name_H-M   'P 1'
#
loop_
_entity.id
_entity.type
_entity.pdbx_description
1 polymer ?
#
loop_
_entity_poly.entity_id
_entity_poly.type
_entity_poly.pdbx_seq_one_letter_code
_entity_poly.pdbx_strand_id
1 'polypeptide(L)'
;MGFVDSSIDQSEHLELLTRIERQLYVHSTTENRSSKSTSVTSSSVNVSSPLSVELFHNLWTLVLDVVFAPLWLRIRAAELFCVYCDTESESDQLVKLHAQATHKLRAIVSSTCQALEELNAMDTIQADQLFIWFGFLERVLLATESGVCSQVFQNSMYTGMLIKMLRLLSACSTKVFAATTICLGLFHSHEKACGHSVLVRQVLREMKEGREHLSGALLHVINSCGCPCPTERTIHLWNTLQLFGDILADETASELVFPNDYKVLIDLIIRESTDLPQDDMTRFYFMKLLQRVLDSSLYFQVKMYRKRDLLELLESLLKAGVTHESTMPRNVVDIIKHILVTHIDLLD
;
A
#
# COMPACT_ATOMS: atom_id res chain seq x y z
N MET A 1 30.12 -27.58 18.79
CA MET A 1 30.72 -26.40 18.14
C MET A 1 29.58 -25.56 17.61
N GLY A 2 29.27 -24.35 18.03
CA GLY A 2 29.66 -23.52 19.16
C GLY A 2 28.62 -22.38 19.19
N PHE A 3 27.86 -22.25 20.28
CA PHE A 3 26.81 -21.24 20.48
C PHE A 3 27.41 -19.99 21.16
N VAL A 4 28.48 -19.42 20.62
CA VAL A 4 29.24 -18.33 21.29
C VAL A 4 29.22 -17.00 20.50
N ASP A 5 28.82 -16.99 19.23
CA ASP A 5 28.90 -15.76 18.41
C ASP A 5 27.68 -14.82 18.54
N SER A 6 26.54 -15.28 19.06
CA SER A 6 25.29 -14.48 18.99
C SER A 6 25.27 -13.22 19.87
N SER A 7 26.07 -13.15 20.93
CA SER A 7 26.09 -11.97 21.82
C SER A 7 27.02 -10.86 21.33
N ILE A 8 28.08 -11.23 20.59
CA ILE A 8 29.05 -10.29 20.02
C ILE A 8 28.42 -9.59 18.81
N ASP A 9 27.80 -10.36 17.91
CA ASP A 9 27.13 -9.83 16.72
C ASP A 9 25.99 -8.86 17.07
N GLN A 10 25.23 -9.14 18.15
CA GLN A 10 24.19 -8.24 18.64
C GLN A 10 24.75 -6.93 19.20
N SER A 11 25.91 -6.97 19.85
CA SER A 11 26.58 -5.77 20.38
C SER A 11 27.07 -4.87 19.24
N GLU A 12 27.64 -5.46 18.18
CA GLU A 12 28.10 -4.71 17.00
C GLU A 12 26.93 -4.05 16.25
N HIS A 13 25.82 -4.77 16.07
CA HIS A 13 24.63 -4.21 15.43
C HIS A 13 23.99 -3.07 16.24
N LEU A 14 24.01 -3.16 17.57
CA LEU A 14 23.50 -2.10 18.43
C LEU A 14 24.38 -0.85 18.37
N GLU A 15 25.70 -1.02 18.35
CA GLU A 15 26.66 0.08 18.18
C GLU A 15 26.50 0.75 16.81
N LEU A 16 26.30 -0.04 15.76
CA LEU A 16 26.03 0.46 14.41
C LEU A 16 24.75 1.29 14.37
N LEU A 17 23.64 0.77 14.93
CA LEU A 17 22.37 1.51 14.97
C LEU A 17 22.52 2.82 15.76
N THR A 18 23.15 2.78 16.94
CA THR A 18 23.39 3.96 17.78
C THR A 18 24.22 5.01 17.03
N ARG A 19 25.20 4.58 16.23
CA ARG A 19 26.01 5.48 15.38
C ARG A 19 25.14 6.15 14.31
N ILE A 20 24.28 5.39 13.64
CA ILE A 20 23.36 5.89 12.61
C ILE A 20 22.37 6.89 13.20
N GLU A 21 21.76 6.57 14.35
CA GLU A 21 20.82 7.47 15.05
C GLU A 21 21.47 8.81 15.40
N ARG A 22 22.71 8.78 15.91
CA ARG A 22 23.46 10.01 16.22
C ARG A 22 23.71 10.84 14.95
N GLN A 23 24.04 10.20 13.83
CA GLN A 23 24.30 10.88 12.56
C GLN A 23 23.03 11.55 12.01
N LEU A 24 21.88 10.87 12.04
CA LEU A 24 20.58 11.42 11.60
C LEU A 24 20.11 12.57 12.51
N TYR A 25 20.30 12.46 13.83
CA TYR A 25 19.95 13.53 14.79
C TYR A 25 20.77 14.81 14.58
N VAL A 26 22.08 14.67 14.33
CA VAL A 26 22.94 15.83 14.02
C VAL A 26 22.53 16.50 12.72
N HIS A 27 22.08 15.75 11.71
CA HIS A 27 21.67 16.33 10.43
C HIS A 27 20.38 17.16 10.54
N SER A 28 19.33 16.60 11.14
CA SER A 28 18.04 17.30 11.35
C SER A 28 18.15 18.60 12.16
N THR A 29 19.11 18.69 13.08
CA THR A 29 19.38 19.92 13.85
C THR A 29 20.19 20.96 13.08
N THR A 30 20.93 20.53 12.05
CA THR A 30 21.74 21.42 11.20
C THR A 30 20.89 22.08 10.10
N GLU A 31 19.97 21.33 9.48
CA GLU A 31 19.01 21.85 8.48
C GLU A 31 18.03 22.88 9.09
N ASN A 32 17.60 22.65 10.32
CA ASN A 32 16.75 23.58 11.08
C ASN A 32 17.49 24.88 11.50
N ARG A 33 18.82 24.88 11.51
CA ARG A 33 19.63 26.08 11.77
C ARG A 33 19.94 26.86 10.50
N SER A 34 20.07 26.20 9.34
CA SER A 34 20.25 26.89 8.05
C SER A 34 19.02 27.67 7.57
N SER A 35 17.84 27.38 8.10
CA SER A 35 16.58 28.11 7.82
C SER A 35 16.34 29.34 8.72
N LYS A 36 17.23 29.61 9.69
CA LYS A 36 17.19 30.82 10.53
C LYS A 36 18.52 31.59 10.52
N SER A 37 18.65 32.46 9.52
CA SER A 37 19.45 33.69 9.46
C SER A 37 20.98 33.68 9.47
N THR A 38 21.47 34.65 8.72
CA THR A 38 22.81 35.09 8.32
C THR A 38 23.77 35.50 9.47
N SER A 39 25.06 35.19 9.23
CA SER A 39 26.28 35.99 9.49
C SER A 39 27.18 35.73 10.72
N VAL A 40 28.48 35.56 10.38
CA VAL A 40 29.74 35.89 11.08
C VAL A 40 30.55 34.77 11.79
N THR A 41 31.62 34.38 11.07
CA THR A 41 33.00 33.93 11.44
C THR A 41 33.29 32.60 12.16
N SER A 42 33.78 31.67 11.33
CA SER A 42 35.03 30.88 11.45
C SER A 42 35.41 30.22 12.78
N SER A 43 35.11 28.93 12.88
CA SER A 43 36.10 27.91 13.21
C SER A 43 35.82 26.65 12.40
N SER A 44 36.85 26.15 11.75
CA SER A 44 36.82 25.02 10.82
C SER A 44 36.45 23.72 11.52
N VAL A 45 35.22 23.28 11.34
CA VAL A 45 34.86 21.85 11.41
C VAL A 45 34.43 21.48 10.00
N ASN A 46 35.15 20.51 9.43
CA ASN A 46 34.96 20.03 8.06
C ASN A 46 33.48 19.74 7.77
N VAL A 47 32.95 20.53 6.85
CA VAL A 47 32.22 20.11 5.64
C VAL A 47 31.31 18.88 5.84
N SER A 48 30.02 19.17 5.94
CA SER A 48 28.92 18.40 5.36
C SER A 48 29.37 17.39 4.29
N SER A 49 29.62 16.15 4.72
CA SER A 49 29.52 15.01 3.80
C SER A 49 28.05 14.87 3.42
N PRO A 50 27.70 14.58 2.16
CA PRO A 50 26.38 14.02 1.88
C PRO A 50 26.20 12.83 2.84
N LEU A 51 25.02 12.70 3.46
CA LEU A 51 24.71 11.50 4.22
C LEU A 51 25.06 10.31 3.34
N SER A 52 26.04 9.52 3.78
CA SER A 52 26.80 8.69 2.87
C SER A 52 25.94 7.53 2.39
N VAL A 53 26.11 7.13 1.13
CA VAL A 53 25.64 5.83 0.58
C VAL A 53 25.94 4.67 1.54
N GLU A 54 26.98 4.80 2.35
CA GLU A 54 27.35 3.89 3.44
C GLU A 54 26.31 3.81 4.57
N LEU A 55 25.74 4.93 5.04
CA LEU A 55 24.66 4.90 6.05
C LEU A 55 23.44 4.14 5.53
N PHE A 56 23.09 4.40 4.27
CA PHE A 56 22.01 3.71 3.59
C PHE A 56 22.28 2.21 3.42
N HIS A 57 23.50 1.86 3.01
CA HIS A 57 23.95 0.48 2.91
C HIS A 57 23.87 -0.25 4.26
N ASN A 58 24.31 0.41 5.33
CA ASN A 58 24.28 -0.14 6.69
C ASN A 58 22.85 -0.39 7.19
N LEU A 59 21.93 0.54 6.93
CA LEU A 59 20.51 0.34 7.24
C LEU A 59 19.91 -0.85 6.48
N TRP A 60 20.21 -0.97 5.17
CA TRP A 60 19.79 -2.14 4.40
C TRP A 60 20.35 -3.44 4.95
N THR A 61 21.62 -3.48 5.31
CA THR A 61 22.26 -4.66 5.90
C THR A 61 21.55 -5.07 7.18
N LEU A 62 21.26 -4.11 8.07
CA LEU A 62 20.53 -4.38 9.31
C LEU A 62 19.11 -4.90 9.04
N VAL A 63 18.35 -4.25 8.15
CA VAL A 63 16.96 -4.65 7.81
C VAL A 63 16.89 -6.07 7.23
N LEU A 64 17.89 -6.46 6.43
CA LEU A 64 17.91 -7.73 5.69
C LEU A 64 18.55 -8.88 6.46
N ASP A 65 19.20 -8.60 7.59
CA ASP A 65 19.83 -9.61 8.41
C ASP A 65 18.78 -10.39 9.22
N VAL A 66 18.16 -11.35 8.55
CA VAL A 66 17.17 -12.26 9.14
C VAL A 66 17.79 -13.31 10.06
N VAL A 67 19.13 -13.41 10.12
CA VAL A 67 19.84 -14.46 10.87
C VAL A 67 20.31 -13.95 12.23
N PHE A 68 20.97 -12.80 12.27
CA PHE A 68 21.62 -12.31 13.49
C PHE A 68 20.92 -11.09 14.10
N ALA A 69 20.25 -10.25 13.30
CA ALA A 69 19.53 -9.08 13.81
C ALA A 69 18.14 -9.46 14.37
N PRO A 70 17.86 -9.17 15.66
CA PRO A 70 16.54 -9.41 16.24
C PRO A 70 15.48 -8.53 15.56
N LEU A 71 14.23 -9.00 15.56
CA LEU A 71 13.12 -8.34 14.83
C LEU A 71 12.97 -6.85 15.18
N TRP A 72 13.03 -6.50 16.47
CA TRP A 72 12.90 -5.10 16.91
C TRP A 72 13.99 -4.20 16.31
N LEU A 73 15.21 -4.73 16.11
CA LEU A 73 16.33 -3.99 15.55
C LEU A 73 16.13 -3.76 14.05
N ARG A 74 15.63 -4.77 13.33
CA ARG A 74 15.23 -4.66 11.93
C ARG A 74 14.13 -3.63 11.73
N ILE A 75 13.12 -3.64 12.60
CA ILE A 75 12.03 -2.65 12.55
C ILE A 75 12.56 -1.24 12.83
N ARG A 76 13.45 -1.09 13.82
CA ARG A 76 14.07 0.21 14.09
C ARG A 76 14.94 0.70 12.94
N ALA A 77 15.71 -0.19 12.30
CA ALA A 77 16.47 0.15 11.11
C ALA A 77 15.55 0.55 9.95
N ALA A 78 14.42 -0.14 9.75
CA ALA A 78 13.41 0.19 8.75
C ALA A 78 12.75 1.56 9.02
N GLU A 79 12.52 1.92 10.29
CA GLU A 79 12.04 3.25 10.67
C GLU A 79 13.03 4.35 10.28
N LEU A 80 14.30 4.19 10.68
CA LEU A 80 15.36 5.15 10.36
C LEU A 80 15.59 5.26 8.84
N PHE A 81 15.41 4.15 8.13
CA PHE A 81 15.46 4.10 6.68
C PHE A 81 14.34 4.95 6.05
N CYS A 82 13.11 4.85 6.54
CA CYS A 82 12.01 5.69 6.09
C CYS A 82 12.27 7.17 6.39
N VAL A 83 12.73 7.51 7.60
CA VAL A 83 13.07 8.89 7.99
C VAL A 83 14.14 9.48 7.06
N TYR A 84 15.18 8.71 6.75
CA TYR A 84 16.23 9.12 5.84
C TYR A 84 15.72 9.39 4.41
N CYS A 85 14.78 8.56 3.94
CA CYS A 85 14.18 8.74 2.62
C CYS A 85 13.26 9.97 2.53
N ASP A 86 12.71 10.45 3.64
CA ASP A 86 11.89 11.66 3.66
C ASP A 86 12.72 12.95 3.62
N THR A 87 14.00 12.88 4.02
CA THR A 87 14.91 14.04 3.99
C THR A 87 15.62 14.22 2.64
N GLU A 88 15.79 13.16 1.85
CA GLU A 88 16.59 13.17 0.63
C GLU A 88 15.74 13.28 -0.65
N SER A 89 16.14 14.15 -1.58
CA SER A 89 15.38 14.47 -2.81
C SER A 89 15.39 13.36 -3.87
N GLU A 90 16.28 12.37 -3.77
CA GLU A 90 16.42 11.22 -4.69
C GLU A 90 16.15 9.87 -3.99
N SER A 91 15.25 9.84 -3.01
CA SER A 91 15.04 8.70 -2.13
C SER A 91 14.54 7.42 -2.82
N ASP A 92 13.74 7.54 -3.88
CA ASP A 92 13.19 6.37 -4.60
C ASP A 92 14.27 5.49 -5.24
N GLN A 93 15.38 6.08 -5.71
CA GLN A 93 16.48 5.31 -6.30
C GLN A 93 17.22 4.46 -5.28
N LEU A 94 17.26 4.92 -4.03
CA LEU A 94 17.92 4.23 -2.94
C LEU A 94 17.10 3.02 -2.50
N VAL A 95 15.78 3.18 -2.37
CA VAL A 95 14.88 2.09 -1.93
C VAL A 95 14.70 1.02 -2.99
N LYS A 96 14.77 1.39 -4.28
CA LYS A 96 14.51 0.49 -5.40
C LYS A 96 15.35 -0.77 -5.37
N LEU A 97 14.68 -1.93 -5.39
CA LEU A 97 15.36 -3.22 -5.55
C LEU A 97 15.57 -3.53 -7.04
N HIS A 98 16.79 -3.94 -7.39
CA HIS A 98 17.12 -4.40 -8.73
C HIS A 98 16.93 -5.91 -8.90
N ALA A 99 16.80 -6.38 -10.13
CA ALA A 99 16.62 -7.80 -10.46
C ALA A 99 17.74 -8.73 -9.94
N GLN A 100 18.95 -8.19 -9.69
CA GLN A 100 20.07 -8.94 -9.11
C GLN A 100 19.96 -9.09 -7.58
N ALA A 101 19.10 -8.32 -6.93
CA ALA A 101 18.97 -8.22 -5.48
C ALA A 101 17.72 -8.95 -4.94
N THR A 102 17.26 -10.01 -5.59
CA THR A 102 15.99 -10.66 -5.25
C THR A 102 16.01 -11.44 -3.93
N HIS A 103 17.21 -11.79 -3.45
CA HIS A 103 17.40 -12.27 -2.08
C HIS A 103 16.92 -11.23 -1.05
N LYS A 104 17.03 -9.92 -1.33
CA LYS A 104 16.55 -8.86 -0.43
C LYS A 104 15.04 -8.92 -0.27
N LEU A 105 14.30 -9.06 -1.38
CA LEU A 105 12.84 -9.16 -1.33
C LEU A 105 12.39 -10.43 -0.59
N ARG A 106 13.10 -11.55 -0.74
CA ARG A 106 12.82 -12.77 0.05
C ARG A 106 13.06 -12.54 1.55
N ALA A 107 14.13 -11.85 1.92
CA ALA A 107 14.41 -11.50 3.31
C ALA A 107 13.34 -10.55 3.89
N ILE A 108 12.83 -9.61 3.10
CA ILE A 108 11.70 -8.75 3.48
C ILE A 108 10.43 -9.58 3.68
N VAL A 109 10.07 -10.47 2.73
CA VAL A 109 8.92 -11.37 2.88
C VAL A 109 9.04 -12.24 4.14
N SER A 110 10.22 -12.80 4.39
CA SER A 110 10.52 -13.58 5.60
C SER A 110 10.36 -12.74 6.87
N SER A 111 10.90 -11.52 6.87
CA SER A 111 10.81 -10.59 8.00
C SER A 111 9.36 -10.15 8.26
N THR A 112 8.57 -9.95 7.21
CA THR A 112 7.14 -9.66 7.32
C THR A 112 6.39 -10.83 7.92
N CYS A 113 6.66 -12.08 7.50
CA CYS A 113 6.09 -13.26 8.16
C CYS A 113 6.40 -13.29 9.65
N GLN A 114 7.66 -13.04 10.02
CA GLN A 114 8.08 -13.03 11.42
C GLN A 114 7.41 -11.90 12.21
N ALA A 115 7.33 -10.69 11.66
CA ALA A 115 6.64 -9.56 12.28
C ALA A 115 5.15 -9.88 12.55
N LEU A 116 4.49 -10.54 11.60
CA LEU A 116 3.10 -10.97 11.73
C LEU A 116 2.89 -12.11 12.74
N GLU A 117 3.92 -12.87 13.06
CA GLU A 117 3.87 -13.98 14.03
C GLU A 117 4.22 -13.56 15.45
N GLU A 118 5.22 -12.68 15.60
CA GLU A 118 5.77 -12.31 16.89
C GLU A 118 5.10 -11.08 17.52
N LEU A 119 4.54 -10.18 16.71
CA LEU A 119 3.96 -8.92 17.19
C LEU A 119 2.45 -9.02 17.38
N ASN A 120 1.97 -8.52 18.53
CA ASN A 120 0.56 -8.41 18.85
C ASN A 120 -0.01 -7.06 18.38
N ALA A 121 -0.85 -7.07 17.35
CA ALA A 121 -1.45 -5.86 16.79
C ALA A 121 -2.54 -5.20 17.65
N MET A 122 -2.90 -5.82 18.78
CA MET A 122 -3.78 -5.25 19.80
C MET A 122 -3.01 -4.54 20.93
N ASP A 123 -1.71 -4.85 21.08
CA ASP A 123 -0.84 -4.09 21.97
C ASP A 123 -0.38 -2.80 21.27
N THR A 124 -0.50 -1.66 21.93
CA THR A 124 -0.27 -0.35 21.30
C THR A 124 1.17 -0.22 20.77
N ILE A 125 2.17 -0.66 21.55
CA ILE A 125 3.59 -0.52 21.22
C ILE A 125 3.94 -1.46 20.06
N GLN A 126 3.48 -2.70 20.11
CA GLN A 126 3.73 -3.67 19.03
C GLN A 126 2.94 -3.32 17.76
N ALA A 127 1.76 -2.72 17.89
CA ALA A 127 1.01 -2.19 16.76
C ALA A 127 1.73 -0.98 16.10
N ASP A 128 2.43 -0.14 16.87
CA ASP A 128 3.31 0.90 16.31
C ASP A 128 4.47 0.26 15.51
N GLN A 129 5.08 -0.80 16.04
CA GLN A 129 6.14 -1.53 15.33
C GLN A 129 5.65 -2.16 14.02
N LEU A 130 4.46 -2.77 14.01
CA LEU A 130 3.84 -3.29 12.79
C LEU A 130 3.53 -2.16 11.79
N PHE A 131 3.01 -1.03 12.27
CA PHE A 131 2.72 0.12 11.41
C PHE A 131 4.00 0.67 10.74
N ILE A 132 5.08 0.81 11.50
CA ILE A 132 6.41 1.18 10.98
C ILE A 132 6.87 0.18 9.92
N TRP A 133 6.79 -1.12 10.21
CA TRP A 133 7.20 -2.16 9.29
C TRP A 133 6.40 -2.13 7.97
N PHE A 134 5.08 -1.94 8.04
CA PHE A 134 4.25 -1.81 6.85
C PHE A 134 4.53 -0.53 6.06
N GLY A 135 4.84 0.59 6.72
CA GLY A 135 5.27 1.80 6.02
C GLY A 135 6.59 1.61 5.27
N PHE A 136 7.53 0.85 5.84
CA PHE A 136 8.73 0.43 5.12
C PHE A 136 8.42 -0.47 3.93
N LEU A 137 7.55 -1.48 4.13
CA LEU A 137 7.14 -2.40 3.07
C LEU A 137 6.45 -1.68 1.91
N GLU A 138 5.53 -0.76 2.22
CA GLU A 138 4.85 0.13 1.27
C GLU A 138 5.87 0.87 0.40
N ARG A 139 6.86 1.52 1.02
CA ARG A 139 7.90 2.27 0.29
C ARG A 139 8.74 1.37 -0.62
N VAL A 140 9.10 0.18 -0.15
CA VAL A 140 9.83 -0.79 -0.97
C VAL A 140 9.01 -1.22 -2.19
N LEU A 141 7.71 -1.48 -2.02
CA LEU A 141 6.85 -1.89 -3.12
C LEU A 141 6.66 -0.76 -4.14
N LEU A 142 6.41 0.47 -3.69
CA LEU A 142 6.28 1.63 -4.57
C LEU A 142 7.55 1.90 -5.39
N ALA A 143 8.73 1.74 -4.80
CA ALA A 143 10.00 1.99 -5.48
C ALA A 143 10.45 0.83 -6.39
N THR A 144 9.94 -0.39 -6.16
CA THR A 144 10.42 -1.61 -6.83
C THR A 144 9.58 -1.96 -8.05
N GLU A 145 10.22 -2.28 -9.17
CA GLU A 145 9.51 -2.70 -10.37
C GLU A 145 8.84 -4.08 -10.20
N SER A 146 7.64 -4.26 -10.76
CA SER A 146 6.88 -5.51 -10.65
C SER A 146 7.64 -6.74 -11.14
N GLY A 147 8.52 -6.59 -12.14
CA GLY A 147 9.36 -7.69 -12.64
C GLY A 147 10.28 -8.28 -11.56
N VAL A 148 10.76 -7.47 -10.62
CA VAL A 148 11.56 -7.94 -9.48
C VAL A 148 10.67 -8.67 -8.48
N CYS A 149 9.47 -8.14 -8.20
CA CYS A 149 8.48 -8.76 -7.33
C CYS A 149 7.98 -10.12 -7.84
N SER A 150 7.92 -10.32 -9.16
CA SER A 150 7.48 -11.58 -9.76
C SER A 150 8.25 -12.81 -9.26
N GLN A 151 9.52 -12.64 -8.89
CA GLN A 151 10.39 -13.73 -8.46
C GLN A 151 10.03 -14.30 -7.09
N VAL A 152 9.22 -13.59 -6.29
CA VAL A 152 8.75 -14.09 -4.99
C VAL A 152 7.32 -14.62 -5.03
N PHE A 153 6.52 -14.30 -6.06
CA PHE A 153 5.11 -14.73 -6.13
C PHE A 153 4.94 -16.25 -6.21
N GLN A 154 5.93 -16.96 -6.74
CA GLN A 154 5.92 -18.43 -6.82
C GLN A 154 6.41 -19.10 -5.53
N ASN A 155 6.88 -18.34 -4.54
CA ASN A 155 7.40 -18.87 -3.29
C ASN A 155 6.26 -19.10 -2.30
N SER A 156 6.20 -20.30 -1.68
CA SER A 156 5.19 -20.62 -0.66
C SER A 156 5.20 -19.67 0.54
N MET A 157 6.34 -19.07 0.86
CA MET A 157 6.46 -18.08 1.91
C MET A 157 5.69 -16.79 1.58
N TYR A 158 5.61 -16.40 0.32
CA TYR A 158 4.83 -15.25 -0.12
C TYR A 158 3.32 -15.50 0.09
N THR A 159 2.82 -16.67 -0.32
CA THR A 159 1.45 -17.10 -0.03
C THR A 159 1.19 -17.10 1.49
N GLY A 160 2.13 -17.63 2.27
CA GLY A 160 2.06 -17.65 3.74
C GLY A 160 2.00 -16.24 4.35
N MET A 161 2.77 -15.28 3.83
CA MET A 161 2.75 -13.88 4.23
C MET A 161 1.36 -13.26 3.98
N LEU A 162 0.81 -13.43 2.77
CA LEU A 162 -0.52 -12.90 2.43
C LEU A 162 -1.62 -13.46 3.35
N ILE A 163 -1.58 -14.77 3.63
CA ILE A 163 -2.50 -15.41 4.59
C ILE A 163 -2.39 -14.74 5.96
N LYS A 164 -1.17 -14.51 6.46
CA LYS A 164 -0.96 -13.86 7.76
C LYS A 164 -1.44 -12.42 7.78
N MET A 165 -1.22 -11.66 6.70
CA MET A 165 -1.73 -10.30 6.55
C MET A 165 -3.27 -10.26 6.56
N LEU A 166 -3.94 -11.22 5.92
CA LEU A 166 -5.40 -11.30 5.97
C LEU A 166 -5.91 -11.68 7.36
N ARG A 167 -5.25 -12.60 8.06
CA ARG A 167 -5.58 -12.92 9.47
C ARG A 167 -5.47 -11.71 10.38
N LEU A 168 -4.46 -10.88 10.18
CA LEU A 168 -4.20 -9.67 10.96
C LEU A 168 -5.41 -8.72 10.95
N LEU A 169 -6.15 -8.66 9.85
CA LEU A 169 -7.33 -7.79 9.70
C LEU A 169 -8.44 -8.10 10.72
N SER A 170 -8.48 -9.31 11.29
CA SER A 170 -9.47 -9.68 12.31
C SER A 170 -9.19 -9.11 13.70
N ALA A 171 -7.93 -8.79 14.00
CA ALA A 171 -7.49 -8.41 15.34
C ALA A 171 -6.31 -7.43 15.27
N CYS A 172 -6.58 -6.20 14.82
CA CYS A 172 -5.58 -5.14 14.82
C CYS A 172 -6.19 -3.76 15.08
N SER A 173 -5.34 -2.82 15.48
CA SER A 173 -5.70 -1.40 15.53
C SER A 173 -6.00 -0.82 14.14
N THR A 174 -6.81 0.24 14.08
CA THR A 174 -7.21 0.90 12.82
C THR A 174 -6.03 1.32 11.93
N LYS A 175 -4.92 1.79 12.52
CA LYS A 175 -3.71 2.18 11.76
C LYS A 175 -3.07 0.97 11.06
N VAL A 176 -2.95 -0.15 11.77
CA VAL A 176 -2.38 -1.40 11.24
C VAL A 176 -3.31 -1.99 10.20
N PHE A 177 -4.62 -1.92 10.44
CA PHE A 177 -5.66 -2.34 9.51
C PHE A 177 -5.55 -1.63 8.15
N ALA A 178 -5.42 -0.29 8.15
CA ALA A 178 -5.22 0.49 6.94
C ALA A 178 -3.88 0.16 6.25
N ALA A 179 -2.77 0.16 6.99
CA ALA A 179 -1.44 -0.11 6.43
C ALA A 179 -1.32 -1.50 5.80
N THR A 180 -1.90 -2.52 6.45
CA THR A 180 -1.96 -3.90 5.92
C THR A 180 -2.72 -3.94 4.60
N THR A 181 -3.86 -3.25 4.54
CA THR A 181 -4.73 -3.21 3.35
C THR A 181 -4.04 -2.49 2.18
N ILE A 182 -3.31 -1.42 2.45
CA ILE A 182 -2.50 -0.71 1.45
C ILE A 182 -1.44 -1.65 0.87
N CYS A 183 -0.70 -2.36 1.73
CA CYS A 183 0.31 -3.32 1.29
C CYS A 183 -0.31 -4.46 0.45
N LEU A 184 -1.47 -5.00 0.85
CA LEU A 184 -2.21 -6.00 0.06
C LEU A 184 -2.58 -5.46 -1.34
N GLY A 185 -3.04 -4.22 -1.43
CA GLY A 185 -3.32 -3.55 -2.71
C GLY A 185 -2.08 -3.39 -3.59
N LEU A 186 -0.94 -3.02 -3.01
CA LEU A 186 0.34 -2.89 -3.73
C LEU A 186 0.85 -4.24 -4.24
N PHE A 187 0.83 -5.27 -3.41
CA PHE A 187 1.18 -6.62 -3.83
C PHE A 187 0.31 -7.11 -4.98
N HIS A 188 -1.02 -6.92 -4.88
CA HIS A 188 -1.94 -7.27 -5.95
C HIS A 188 -1.65 -6.52 -7.26
N SER A 189 -1.30 -5.24 -7.18
CA SER A 189 -0.92 -4.44 -8.34
C SER A 189 0.31 -5.00 -9.05
N HIS A 190 1.35 -5.40 -8.29
CA HIS A 190 2.52 -6.06 -8.85
C HIS A 190 2.22 -7.46 -9.41
N GLU A 191 1.40 -8.26 -8.72
CA GLU A 191 0.95 -9.56 -9.23
C GLU A 191 0.31 -9.41 -10.60
N LYS A 192 -0.66 -8.49 -10.70
CA LYS A 192 -1.41 -8.23 -11.93
C LYS A 192 -0.52 -7.75 -13.06
N ALA A 193 0.41 -6.83 -12.77
CA ALA A 193 1.38 -6.33 -13.75
C ALA A 193 2.25 -7.45 -14.34
N CYS A 194 2.47 -8.53 -13.57
CA CYS A 194 3.25 -9.69 -13.98
C CYS A 194 2.38 -10.87 -14.47
N GLY A 195 1.07 -10.69 -14.61
CA GLY A 195 0.16 -11.75 -15.04
C GLY A 195 -0.10 -12.84 -13.98
N HIS A 196 0.25 -12.57 -12.72
CA HIS A 196 -0.05 -13.42 -11.57
C HIS A 196 -1.31 -12.95 -10.83
N SER A 197 -1.88 -13.83 -10.01
CA SER A 197 -3.04 -13.51 -9.16
C SER A 197 -3.05 -14.45 -7.95
N VAL A 198 -2.02 -14.35 -7.13
CA VAL A 198 -1.86 -15.20 -5.95
C VAL A 198 -2.83 -14.74 -4.86
N LEU A 199 -2.95 -13.43 -4.60
CA LEU A 199 -3.88 -12.93 -3.58
C LEU A 199 -5.33 -13.33 -3.89
N VAL A 200 -5.84 -12.96 -5.08
CA VAL A 200 -7.26 -13.15 -5.42
C VAL A 200 -7.58 -14.60 -5.80
N ARG A 201 -6.83 -15.22 -6.72
CA ARG A 201 -7.20 -16.54 -7.26
C ARG A 201 -6.70 -17.72 -6.45
N GLN A 202 -5.74 -17.53 -5.54
CA GLN A 202 -5.23 -18.61 -4.68
C GLN A 202 -5.59 -18.37 -3.22
N VAL A 203 -5.05 -17.32 -2.60
CA VAL A 203 -5.16 -17.09 -1.15
C VAL A 203 -6.61 -16.86 -0.72
N LEU A 204 -7.32 -15.93 -1.36
CA LEU A 204 -8.71 -15.61 -0.98
C LEU A 204 -9.65 -16.79 -1.18
N ARG A 205 -9.37 -17.71 -2.11
CA ARG A 205 -10.20 -18.90 -2.33
C ARG A 205 -9.97 -19.98 -1.28
N GLU A 206 -8.71 -20.25 -0.94
CA GLU A 206 -8.32 -21.39 -0.10
C GLU A 206 -8.39 -21.10 1.41
N MET A 207 -8.12 -19.85 1.81
CA MET A 207 -8.08 -19.45 3.21
C MET A 207 -9.48 -19.42 3.83
N LYS A 208 -9.63 -19.68 5.14
CA LYS A 208 -10.95 -19.67 5.81
C LYS A 208 -11.18 -18.50 6.77
N GLU A 209 -10.14 -17.97 7.39
CA GLU A 209 -10.22 -16.99 8.47
C GLU A 209 -9.68 -15.63 8.01
N GLY A 210 -10.12 -14.52 8.58
CA GLY A 210 -9.56 -13.18 8.32
C GLY A 210 -9.99 -12.54 6.99
N ARG A 211 -10.18 -13.34 5.94
CA ARG A 211 -10.58 -12.87 4.60
C ARG A 211 -11.93 -12.15 4.58
N GLU A 212 -12.81 -12.45 5.52
CA GLU A 212 -14.12 -11.82 5.72
C GLU A 212 -14.01 -10.34 6.12
N HIS A 213 -12.88 -9.89 6.65
CA HIS A 213 -12.66 -8.50 7.02
C HIS A 213 -12.12 -7.65 5.86
N LEU A 214 -11.72 -8.28 4.74
CA LEU A 214 -11.05 -7.58 3.65
C LEU A 214 -11.96 -6.56 2.97
N SER A 215 -13.23 -6.87 2.73
CA SER A 215 -14.18 -5.93 2.10
C SER A 215 -14.31 -4.64 2.92
N GLY A 216 -14.55 -4.77 4.23
CA GLY A 216 -14.58 -3.64 5.16
C GLY A 216 -13.26 -2.87 5.20
N ALA A 217 -12.13 -3.57 5.09
CA ALA A 217 -10.81 -2.95 5.06
C ALA A 217 -10.56 -2.11 3.81
N LEU A 218 -10.92 -2.63 2.63
CA LEU A 218 -10.83 -1.89 1.38
C LEU A 218 -11.74 -0.65 1.40
N LEU A 219 -12.96 -0.77 1.92
CA LEU A 219 -13.87 0.38 2.10
C LEU A 219 -13.28 1.44 3.02
N HIS A 220 -12.65 1.02 4.11
CA HIS A 220 -11.98 1.93 5.04
C HIS A 220 -10.88 2.74 4.34
N VAL A 221 -10.03 2.08 3.54
CA VAL A 221 -8.97 2.77 2.78
C VAL A 221 -9.56 3.71 1.73
N ILE A 222 -10.56 3.27 0.94
CA ILE A 222 -11.22 4.12 -0.06
C ILE A 222 -11.78 5.38 0.60
N ASN A 223 -12.52 5.24 1.70
CA ASN A 223 -13.13 6.36 2.41
C ASN A 223 -12.11 7.29 3.09
N SER A 224 -10.96 6.76 3.53
CA SER A 224 -9.93 7.53 4.24
C SER A 224 -8.97 8.29 3.31
N CYS A 225 -9.00 8.01 2.00
CA CYS A 225 -8.17 8.71 1.02
C CYS A 225 -8.66 10.15 0.74
N GLY A 226 -9.94 10.43 0.97
CA GLY A 226 -10.55 11.76 0.76
C GLY A 226 -10.89 12.06 -0.71
N CYS A 227 -11.57 13.20 -0.91
CA CYS A 227 -12.05 13.68 -2.21
C CYS A 227 -11.80 15.20 -2.36
N PRO A 228 -10.91 15.65 -3.26
CA PRO A 228 -9.99 14.84 -4.06
C PRO A 228 -8.95 14.14 -3.17
N CYS A 229 -8.43 13.01 -3.66
CA CYS A 229 -7.37 12.27 -2.97
C CYS A 229 -6.04 13.03 -3.11
N PRO A 230 -5.26 13.20 -2.02
CA PRO A 230 -3.90 13.74 -2.11
C PRO A 230 -3.03 12.93 -3.08
N THR A 231 -2.12 13.60 -3.78
CA THR A 231 -1.26 12.97 -4.81
C THR A 231 -0.48 11.78 -4.25
N GLU A 232 0.02 11.90 -3.02
CA GLU A 232 0.82 10.87 -2.36
C GLU A 232 0.01 9.60 -2.04
N ARG A 233 -1.32 9.73 -1.93
CA ARG A 233 -2.23 8.61 -1.62
C ARG A 233 -3.01 8.10 -2.84
N THR A 234 -2.86 8.76 -3.98
CA THR A 234 -3.62 8.45 -5.19
C THR A 234 -3.33 7.03 -5.68
N ILE A 235 -2.07 6.60 -5.64
CA ILE A 235 -1.69 5.24 -6.03
C ILE A 235 -2.31 4.17 -5.11
N HIS A 236 -2.40 4.47 -3.80
CA HIS A 236 -3.03 3.58 -2.83
C HIS A 236 -4.52 3.43 -3.12
N LEU A 237 -5.22 4.54 -3.33
CA LEU A 237 -6.64 4.53 -3.71
C LEU A 237 -6.85 3.71 -4.99
N TRP A 238 -6.07 3.96 -6.04
CA TRP A 238 -6.24 3.27 -7.31
C TRP A 238 -5.98 1.76 -7.22
N ASN A 239 -4.96 1.36 -6.47
CA ASN A 239 -4.67 -0.06 -6.23
C ASN A 239 -5.75 -0.72 -5.37
N THR A 240 -6.30 -0.03 -4.38
CA THR A 240 -7.43 -0.52 -3.57
C THR A 240 -8.70 -0.68 -4.41
N LEU A 241 -9.04 0.30 -5.26
CA LEU A 241 -10.18 0.21 -6.18
C LEU A 241 -10.00 -0.95 -7.16
N GLN A 242 -8.79 -1.14 -7.68
CA GLN A 242 -8.46 -2.25 -8.57
C GLN A 242 -8.60 -3.61 -7.89
N LEU A 243 -8.06 -3.76 -6.67
CA LEU A 243 -8.19 -5.00 -5.89
C LEU A 243 -9.65 -5.31 -5.60
N PHE A 244 -10.45 -4.33 -5.17
CA PHE A 244 -11.89 -4.54 -4.94
C PHE A 244 -12.59 -5.00 -6.23
N GLY A 245 -12.32 -4.35 -7.36
CA GLY A 245 -12.91 -4.71 -8.65
C GLY A 245 -12.52 -6.11 -9.11
N ASP A 246 -11.28 -6.53 -8.89
CA ASP A 246 -10.81 -7.87 -9.23
C ASP A 246 -11.38 -8.95 -8.29
N ILE A 247 -11.65 -8.63 -7.02
CA ILE A 247 -12.39 -9.52 -6.10
C ILE A 247 -13.83 -9.71 -6.59
N LEU A 248 -14.51 -8.62 -6.99
CA LEU A 248 -15.89 -8.70 -7.50
C LEU A 248 -15.99 -9.45 -8.83
N ALA A 249 -14.93 -9.43 -9.64
CA ALA A 249 -14.86 -10.16 -10.90
C ALA A 249 -14.55 -11.66 -10.73
N ASP A 250 -14.12 -12.08 -9.54
CA ASP A 250 -13.84 -13.49 -9.23
C ASP A 250 -15.05 -14.15 -8.58
N GLU A 251 -15.55 -15.23 -9.17
CA GLU A 251 -16.77 -15.90 -8.70
C GLU A 251 -16.67 -16.32 -7.22
N THR A 252 -15.52 -16.85 -6.80
CA THR A 252 -15.32 -17.31 -5.41
C THR A 252 -14.97 -16.17 -4.47
N ALA A 253 -14.07 -15.26 -4.87
CA ALA A 253 -13.67 -14.17 -3.98
C ALA A 253 -14.81 -13.15 -3.76
N SER A 254 -15.70 -12.97 -4.74
CA SER A 254 -16.85 -12.07 -4.61
C SER A 254 -17.81 -12.48 -3.49
N GLU A 255 -17.94 -13.77 -3.18
CA GLU A 255 -18.77 -14.27 -2.07
C GLU A 255 -18.29 -13.79 -0.69
N LEU A 256 -17.05 -13.30 -0.60
CA LEU A 256 -16.48 -12.74 0.63
C LEU A 256 -17.01 -11.33 0.92
N VAL A 257 -17.59 -10.65 -0.08
CA VAL A 257 -18.09 -9.29 0.09
C VAL A 257 -19.50 -9.35 0.66
N PHE A 258 -19.65 -8.88 1.90
CA PHE A 258 -20.95 -8.85 2.55
C PHE A 258 -21.92 -7.89 1.83
N PRO A 259 -23.23 -8.20 1.78
CA PRO A 259 -24.23 -7.33 1.15
C PRO A 259 -24.26 -5.89 1.67
N ASN A 260 -23.91 -5.68 2.95
CA ASN A 260 -23.85 -4.34 3.53
C ASN A 260 -22.62 -3.57 3.03
N ASP A 261 -21.45 -4.20 3.02
CA ASP A 261 -20.22 -3.62 2.47
C ASP A 261 -20.39 -3.29 0.99
N TYR A 262 -21.08 -4.16 0.25
CA TYR A 262 -21.41 -3.93 -1.15
C TYR A 262 -22.27 -2.67 -1.38
N LYS A 263 -23.25 -2.43 -0.50
CA LYS A 263 -24.08 -1.20 -0.55
C LYS A 263 -23.26 0.04 -0.21
N VAL A 264 -22.40 -0.05 0.80
CA VAL A 264 -21.48 1.04 1.16
C VAL A 264 -20.55 1.35 -0.01
N LEU A 265 -20.07 0.33 -0.74
CA LEU A 265 -19.27 0.54 -1.94
C LEU A 265 -20.03 1.35 -3.01
N ILE A 266 -21.29 1.01 -3.28
CA ILE A 266 -22.13 1.75 -4.23
C ILE A 266 -22.30 3.21 -3.77
N ASP A 267 -22.57 3.43 -2.48
CA ASP A 267 -22.73 4.78 -1.94
C ASP A 267 -21.43 5.60 -2.05
N LEU A 268 -20.26 4.98 -1.84
CA LEU A 268 -18.96 5.61 -2.07
C LEU A 268 -18.74 5.93 -3.55
N ILE A 269 -19.03 5.01 -4.48
CA ILE A 269 -18.89 5.25 -5.92
C ILE A 269 -19.73 6.45 -6.34
N ILE A 270 -20.98 6.53 -5.89
CA ILE A 270 -21.88 7.65 -6.21
C ILE A 270 -21.32 8.96 -5.67
N ARG A 271 -20.98 8.98 -4.38
CA ARG A 271 -20.48 10.19 -3.69
C ARG A 271 -19.20 10.70 -4.35
N GLU A 272 -18.19 9.85 -4.44
CA GLU A 272 -16.87 10.21 -4.97
C GLU A 272 -16.95 10.62 -6.45
N SER A 273 -17.70 9.90 -7.28
CA SER A 273 -17.80 10.24 -8.71
C SER A 273 -18.52 11.58 -8.97
N THR A 274 -19.40 11.98 -8.05
CA THR A 274 -20.11 13.27 -8.07
C THR A 274 -19.20 14.41 -7.59
N ASP A 275 -18.48 14.19 -6.50
CA ASP A 275 -17.71 15.23 -5.81
C ASP A 275 -16.35 15.52 -6.48
N LEU A 276 -15.79 14.56 -7.23
CA LEU A 276 -14.49 14.72 -7.89
C LEU A 276 -14.47 15.89 -8.90
N PRO A 277 -13.33 16.60 -9.05
CA PRO A 277 -13.11 17.56 -10.15
C PRO A 277 -13.26 16.90 -11.53
N GLN A 278 -13.71 17.62 -12.56
CA GLN A 278 -13.97 17.04 -13.89
C GLN A 278 -12.73 16.37 -14.50
N ASP A 279 -11.56 16.99 -14.34
CA ASP A 279 -10.27 16.55 -14.87
C ASP A 279 -9.60 15.43 -14.06
N ASP A 280 -10.15 15.05 -12.90
CA ASP A 280 -9.56 14.05 -12.02
C ASP A 280 -9.66 12.63 -12.60
N MET A 281 -8.50 12.03 -12.87
CA MET A 281 -8.37 10.67 -13.40
C MET A 281 -8.86 9.58 -12.45
N THR A 282 -8.99 9.86 -11.16
CA THR A 282 -9.54 8.93 -10.17
C THR A 282 -10.97 8.52 -10.53
N ARG A 283 -11.75 9.39 -11.20
CA ARG A 283 -13.09 9.04 -11.69
C ARG A 283 -13.05 7.83 -12.62
N PHE A 284 -12.00 7.67 -13.43
CA PHE A 284 -11.85 6.50 -14.30
C PHE A 284 -11.78 5.19 -13.50
N TYR A 285 -11.08 5.19 -12.38
CA TYR A 285 -10.93 4.01 -11.52
C TYR A 285 -12.25 3.68 -10.79
N PHE A 286 -13.00 4.68 -10.34
CA PHE A 286 -14.35 4.49 -9.82
C PHE A 286 -15.30 3.94 -10.88
N MET A 287 -15.25 4.42 -12.13
CA MET A 287 -16.08 3.87 -13.22
C MET A 287 -15.70 2.44 -13.56
N LYS A 288 -14.41 2.09 -13.55
CA LYS A 288 -13.97 0.69 -13.71
C LYS A 288 -14.52 -0.20 -12.60
N LEU A 289 -14.52 0.29 -11.36
CA LEU A 289 -15.11 -0.43 -10.24
C LEU A 289 -16.63 -0.54 -10.37
N LEU A 290 -17.31 0.53 -10.78
CA LEU A 290 -18.75 0.53 -11.03
C LEU A 290 -19.14 -0.51 -12.08
N GLN A 291 -18.38 -0.64 -13.17
CA GLN A 291 -18.61 -1.69 -14.14
C GLN A 291 -18.58 -3.08 -13.48
N ARG A 292 -17.58 -3.36 -12.63
CA ARG A 292 -17.50 -4.64 -11.88
C ARG A 292 -18.64 -4.83 -10.88
N VAL A 293 -19.12 -3.76 -10.27
CA VAL A 293 -20.31 -3.77 -9.42
C VAL A 293 -21.54 -4.15 -10.25
N LEU A 294 -21.75 -3.55 -11.40
CA LEU A 294 -22.93 -3.86 -12.24
C LEU A 294 -22.86 -5.28 -12.85
N ASP A 295 -21.65 -5.77 -13.14
CA ASP A 295 -21.40 -7.15 -13.61
C ASP A 295 -21.61 -8.21 -12.51
N SER A 296 -21.52 -7.83 -11.23
CA SER A 296 -21.52 -8.78 -10.12
C SER A 296 -22.92 -9.32 -9.82
N SER A 297 -23.00 -10.64 -9.57
CA SER A 297 -24.23 -11.28 -9.11
C SER A 297 -24.75 -10.69 -7.79
N LEU A 298 -23.87 -10.11 -6.97
CA LEU A 298 -24.21 -9.41 -5.73
C LEU A 298 -25.16 -8.23 -5.96
N TYR A 299 -25.08 -7.54 -7.12
CA TYR A 299 -25.96 -6.42 -7.39
C TYR A 299 -27.43 -6.83 -7.44
N PHE A 300 -27.72 -8.00 -8.00
CA PHE A 300 -29.06 -8.59 -7.98
C PHE A 300 -29.47 -9.03 -6.57
N GLN A 301 -28.54 -9.61 -5.80
CA GLN A 301 -28.81 -10.02 -4.42
C GLN A 301 -29.19 -8.84 -3.52
N VAL A 302 -28.55 -7.68 -3.70
CA VAL A 302 -28.91 -6.44 -2.97
C VAL A 302 -30.10 -5.70 -3.60
N LYS A 303 -30.84 -6.34 -4.51
CA LYS A 303 -32.03 -5.81 -5.19
C LYS A 303 -31.76 -4.54 -6.01
N MET A 304 -30.62 -4.52 -6.70
CA MET A 304 -30.19 -3.39 -7.55
C MET A 304 -30.21 -2.08 -6.76
N TYR A 305 -29.59 -2.10 -5.58
CA TYR A 305 -29.53 -0.97 -4.66
C TYR A 305 -29.07 0.30 -5.38
N ARG A 306 -29.81 1.41 -5.20
CA ARG A 306 -29.53 2.74 -5.78
C ARG A 306 -29.48 2.75 -7.32
N LYS A 307 -30.18 1.84 -8.02
CA LYS A 307 -30.16 1.77 -9.50
C LYS A 307 -30.46 3.10 -10.20
N ARG A 308 -31.46 3.85 -9.72
CA ARG A 308 -31.85 5.14 -10.31
C ARG A 308 -30.76 6.19 -10.11
N ASP A 309 -30.20 6.27 -8.91
CA ASP A 309 -29.12 7.21 -8.60
C ASP A 309 -27.87 6.93 -9.46
N LEU A 310 -27.58 5.65 -9.72
CA LEU A 310 -26.49 5.25 -10.62
C LEU A 310 -26.76 5.64 -12.08
N LEU A 311 -27.99 5.47 -12.57
CA LEU A 311 -28.37 5.91 -13.91
C LEU A 311 -28.24 7.43 -14.04
N GLU A 312 -28.84 8.17 -13.12
CA GLU A 312 -28.79 9.65 -13.07
C GLU A 312 -27.35 10.16 -13.02
N LEU A 313 -26.49 9.52 -12.21
CA LEU A 313 -25.07 9.81 -12.14
C LEU A 313 -24.39 9.63 -13.50
N LEU A 314 -24.57 8.47 -14.16
CA LEU A 314 -23.94 8.16 -15.43
C LEU A 314 -24.40 9.10 -16.54
N GLU A 315 -25.69 9.41 -16.61
CA GLU A 315 -26.25 10.35 -17.58
C GLU A 315 -25.74 11.78 -17.35
N SER A 316 -25.69 12.22 -16.09
CA SER A 316 -25.16 13.53 -15.70
C SER A 316 -23.68 13.67 -16.08
N LEU A 317 -22.86 12.67 -15.75
CA LEU A 317 -21.44 12.66 -16.09
C LEU A 317 -21.22 12.59 -17.60
N LEU A 318 -22.00 11.79 -18.33
CA LEU A 318 -21.92 11.72 -19.79
C LEU A 318 -22.25 13.08 -20.42
N LYS A 319 -23.33 13.72 -19.96
CA LYS A 319 -23.74 15.05 -20.43
C LYS A 319 -22.65 16.08 -20.18
N ALA A 320 -22.03 16.06 -19.00
CA ALA A 320 -20.91 16.93 -18.67
C ALA A 320 -19.63 16.62 -19.49
N GLY A 321 -19.42 15.35 -19.86
CA GLY A 321 -18.27 14.88 -20.63
C GLY A 321 -18.30 15.19 -22.14
N VAL A 322 -19.49 15.41 -22.72
CA VAL A 322 -19.66 15.67 -24.17
C VAL A 322 -19.75 17.15 -24.53
N THR A 323 -19.70 18.06 -23.57
CA THR A 323 -19.70 19.51 -23.84
C THR A 323 -18.36 19.94 -24.45
N HIS A 324 -18.39 20.98 -25.29
CA HIS A 324 -17.17 21.51 -25.94
C HIS A 324 -16.13 22.05 -24.96
N GLU A 325 -16.55 22.42 -23.74
CA GLU A 325 -15.71 22.97 -22.68
C GLU A 325 -15.31 21.92 -21.63
N SER A 326 -15.67 20.64 -21.83
CA SER A 326 -15.41 19.60 -20.85
C SER A 326 -13.90 19.38 -20.65
N THR A 327 -13.47 19.36 -19.39
CA THR A 327 -12.11 18.94 -19.01
C THR A 327 -12.05 17.45 -18.67
N MET A 328 -13.17 16.73 -18.81
CA MET A 328 -13.24 15.31 -18.46
C MET A 328 -12.33 14.45 -19.35
N PRO A 329 -11.49 13.58 -18.78
CA PRO A 329 -10.62 12.72 -19.57
C PRO A 329 -11.41 11.80 -20.51
N ARG A 330 -10.94 11.63 -21.75
CA ARG A 330 -11.64 10.86 -22.79
C ARG A 330 -11.96 9.43 -22.37
N ASN A 331 -11.00 8.76 -21.72
CA ASN A 331 -11.17 7.41 -21.19
C ASN A 331 -12.26 7.30 -20.12
N VAL A 332 -12.55 8.38 -19.37
CA VAL A 332 -13.68 8.44 -18.43
C VAL A 332 -14.99 8.49 -19.20
N VAL A 333 -15.09 9.35 -20.21
CA VAL A 333 -16.28 9.44 -21.07
C VAL A 333 -16.55 8.12 -21.79
N ASP A 334 -15.50 7.48 -22.31
CA ASP A 334 -15.61 6.22 -23.05
C ASP A 334 -16.09 5.08 -22.15
N ILE A 335 -15.60 4.97 -20.91
CA ILE A 335 -16.08 3.94 -19.99
C ILE A 335 -17.52 4.20 -19.52
N ILE A 336 -17.92 5.45 -19.30
CA ILE A 336 -19.31 5.78 -18.96
C ILE A 336 -20.26 5.36 -20.10
N LYS A 337 -19.91 5.69 -21.35
CA LYS A 337 -20.69 5.24 -22.53
C LYS A 337 -20.78 3.72 -22.58
N HIS A 338 -19.67 3.03 -22.33
CA HIS A 338 -19.65 1.57 -22.34
C HIS A 338 -20.54 0.97 -21.25
N ILE A 339 -20.50 1.51 -20.03
CA ILE A 339 -21.36 1.08 -18.92
C ILE A 339 -22.83 1.28 -19.28
N LEU A 340 -23.20 2.46 -19.76
CA LEU A 340 -24.58 2.75 -20.18
C LEU A 340 -25.04 1.79 -21.27
N VAL A 341 -24.26 1.60 -22.34
CA VAL A 341 -24.64 0.68 -23.42
C VAL A 341 -24.80 -0.76 -22.92
N THR A 342 -23.96 -1.20 -21.99
CA THR A 342 -23.95 -2.60 -21.52
C THR A 342 -25.03 -2.85 -20.46
N HIS A 343 -25.37 -1.86 -19.64
CA HIS A 343 -26.21 -2.02 -18.47
C HIS A 343 -27.47 -1.13 -18.44
N ILE A 344 -27.84 -0.46 -19.53
CA ILE A 344 -29.04 0.42 -19.55
C ILE A 344 -30.31 -0.34 -19.15
N ASP A 345 -30.53 -1.54 -19.71
CA ASP A 345 -31.71 -2.36 -19.44
C ASP A 345 -31.79 -2.83 -17.97
N LEU A 346 -30.65 -2.86 -17.28
CA LEU A 346 -30.57 -3.18 -15.86
C LEU A 346 -30.90 -1.96 -14.98
N LEU A 347 -30.56 -0.77 -15.45
CA LEU A 347 -30.65 0.47 -14.70
C LEU A 347 -31.99 1.20 -14.88
N ASP A 348 -32.59 1.13 -16.07
CA ASP A 348 -33.98 1.57 -16.38
C ASP A 348 -35.00 0.76 -15.55
#